data_AF-A0A224YZ97-F1
#
_entry.id   AF-A0A224YZ97-F1
#
_cell.length_a   1.000
_cell.length_b   1.000
_cell.length_c   1.000
_cell.angle_alpha   90.00
_cell.angle_beta   90.00
_cell.angle_gamma   90.00
#
_symmetry.space_group_name_H-M   'P 1'
#
loop_
_entity.id
_entity.type
_entity.pdbx_description
1 polymer ?
#
loop_
_entity_poly.entity_id
_entity_poly.type
_entity_poly.pdbx_seq_one_letter_code
_entity_poly.pdbx_strand_id
1 'polypeptide(L)'
;MTCNDAAADEIADAFLAIEQNQSELLSRIPYGSKVSHVYNPLEYARETHECFVRKYCRTRKEVLFLGMNPGPFGMAQNGVPFGDTAHVVGWLGIQGHVAKPKHEHPRRPVLGLGCTRSEAICDAALLSVLELLRPEAVVGIGCYARDRALSALSASSFEPPRVLCLTHPSPASPKANRGWHALALSELLSFGLISASVADKASAELCPTSKLSSKTVAT
;
A
#
# COMPACT_ATOMS: atom_id res chain seq x y z
N MET A 1 11.93 -22.48 -20.46
CA MET A 1 12.47 -21.21 -19.91
C MET A 1 12.87 -20.35 -21.10
N THR A 2 12.22 -19.21 -21.29
CA THR A 2 12.57 -18.27 -22.38
C THR A 2 13.67 -17.32 -21.90
N CYS A 3 14.47 -16.73 -22.81
CA CYS A 3 15.51 -15.76 -22.43
C CYS A 3 14.99 -14.57 -21.59
N ASN A 4 13.70 -14.21 -21.72
CA ASN A 4 13.08 -13.14 -20.93
C ASN A 4 12.80 -13.54 -19.48
N ASP A 5 12.53 -14.82 -19.20
CA ASP A 5 12.31 -15.29 -17.82
C ASP A 5 13.63 -15.31 -17.03
N ALA A 6 14.72 -15.69 -17.70
CA ALA A 6 16.05 -15.72 -17.11
C ALA A 6 16.57 -14.33 -16.72
N ALA A 7 16.39 -13.32 -17.59
CA ALA A 7 16.79 -11.94 -17.29
C ALA A 7 15.91 -11.28 -16.21
N ALA A 8 14.64 -11.69 -16.11
CA ALA A 8 13.73 -11.19 -15.10
C ALA A 8 14.04 -11.73 -13.69
N ASP A 9 14.50 -12.98 -13.59
CA ASP A 9 14.95 -13.55 -12.31
C ASP A 9 16.29 -12.95 -11.86
N GLU A 10 17.16 -12.53 -12.79
CA GLU A 10 18.47 -11.92 -12.50
C GLU A 10 18.37 -10.63 -11.67
N ILE A 11 17.39 -9.75 -11.92
CA ILE A 11 17.21 -8.51 -11.13
C ILE A 11 16.74 -8.82 -9.71
N ALA A 12 15.79 -9.76 -9.56
CA ALA A 12 15.31 -10.17 -8.25
C ALA A 12 16.43 -10.85 -7.44
N ASP A 13 17.22 -11.72 -8.07
CA ASP A 13 18.37 -12.38 -7.46
C ASP A 13 19.44 -11.39 -7.02
N ALA A 14 19.77 -10.42 -7.88
CA ALA A 14 20.72 -9.36 -7.54
C ALA A 14 20.22 -8.50 -6.36
N PHE A 15 18.92 -8.17 -6.33
CA PHE A 15 18.32 -7.41 -5.23
C PHE A 15 18.40 -8.19 -3.90
N LEU A 16 18.00 -9.47 -3.91
CA LEU A 16 18.07 -10.34 -2.74
C LEU A 16 19.52 -10.55 -2.25
N ALA A 17 20.48 -10.64 -3.17
CA ALA A 17 21.90 -10.75 -2.83
C ALA A 17 22.42 -9.48 -2.11
N ILE A 18 21.98 -8.29 -2.53
CA ILE A 18 22.31 -7.03 -1.87
C ILE A 18 21.75 -7.01 -0.44
N GLU A 19 20.50 -7.41 -0.25
CA GLU A 19 19.86 -7.49 1.07
C GLU A 19 20.50 -8.54 1.99
N GLN A 20 20.91 -9.68 1.43
CA GLN A 20 21.66 -10.71 2.15
C GLN A 20 23.00 -10.17 2.64
N ASN A 21 23.77 -9.51 1.77
CA ASN A 21 25.05 -8.90 2.14
C ASN A 21 24.85 -7.81 3.21
N GLN A 22 23.81 -6.98 3.08
CA GLN A 22 23.49 -5.99 4.11
C GLN A 22 23.15 -6.66 5.45
N SER A 23 22.34 -7.72 5.46
CA SER A 23 21.99 -8.47 6.67
C SER A 23 23.24 -9.03 7.35
N GLU A 24 24.18 -9.58 6.58
CA GLU A 24 25.46 -10.07 7.10
C GLU A 24 26.30 -8.96 7.72
N LEU A 25 26.37 -7.78 7.09
CA LEU A 25 27.07 -6.62 7.66
C LEU A 25 26.41 -6.13 8.95
N LEU A 26 25.07 -6.05 8.98
CA LEU A 26 24.31 -5.62 10.17
C LEU A 26 24.50 -6.60 11.34
N SER A 27 24.56 -7.90 11.07
CA SER A 27 24.78 -8.94 12.10
C SER A 27 26.09 -8.79 12.88
N ARG A 28 27.07 -8.05 12.32
CA ARG A 28 28.39 -7.82 12.92
C ARG A 28 28.43 -6.57 13.81
N ILE A 29 27.37 -5.77 13.85
CA ILE A 29 27.34 -4.53 14.62
C ILE A 29 27.24 -4.84 16.12
N PRO A 30 28.14 -4.28 16.95
CA PRO A 30 28.02 -4.39 18.40
C PRO A 30 27.00 -3.36 18.93
N TYR A 31 25.73 -3.73 18.98
CA TYR A 31 24.62 -2.84 19.37
C TYR A 31 24.67 -2.34 20.84
N GLY A 32 25.59 -2.86 21.65
CA GLY A 32 25.79 -2.45 23.04
C GLY A 32 24.69 -2.92 23.99
N SER A 33 24.86 -2.66 25.28
CA SER A 33 23.98 -3.20 26.34
C SER A 33 22.59 -2.57 26.41
N LYS A 34 22.36 -1.42 25.78
CA LYS A 34 21.05 -0.75 25.74
C LYS A 34 20.07 -1.42 24.78
N VAL A 35 20.58 -2.14 23.78
CA VAL A 35 19.76 -2.87 22.81
C VAL A 35 19.61 -4.30 23.31
N SER A 36 18.41 -4.64 23.77
CA SER A 36 18.14 -5.97 24.33
C SER A 36 17.77 -7.01 23.27
N HIS A 37 17.20 -6.57 22.14
CA HIS A 37 16.70 -7.45 21.07
C HIS A 37 16.93 -6.78 19.71
N VAL A 38 17.33 -7.57 18.72
CA VAL A 38 17.50 -7.16 17.32
C VAL A 38 16.75 -8.14 16.46
N TYR A 39 15.84 -7.62 15.63
CA TYR A 39 15.04 -8.44 14.73
C TYR A 39 15.47 -8.12 13.31
N ASN A 40 15.81 -9.16 12.54
CA ASN A 40 16.04 -9.06 11.11
C ASN A 40 14.97 -9.87 10.35
N PRO A 41 13.87 -9.24 9.88
CA PRO A 41 12.83 -9.96 9.16
C PRO A 41 13.31 -10.54 7.83
N LEU A 42 14.43 -10.05 7.26
CA LEU A 42 15.01 -10.64 6.06
C LEU A 42 15.63 -12.03 6.32
N GLU A 43 15.83 -12.40 7.58
CA GLU A 43 16.26 -13.75 7.96
C GLU A 43 15.07 -14.64 8.28
N TYR A 44 14.24 -14.28 9.27
CA TYR A 44 13.19 -15.17 9.76
C TYR A 44 11.91 -15.13 8.90
N ALA A 45 11.68 -14.07 8.12
CA ALA A 45 10.59 -13.97 7.15
C ALA A 45 11.12 -14.02 5.70
N ARG A 46 12.25 -14.69 5.48
CA ARG A 46 12.91 -14.79 4.17
C ARG A 46 11.98 -15.31 3.09
N GLU A 47 11.26 -16.40 3.34
CA GLU A 47 10.43 -17.03 2.30
C GLU A 47 9.35 -16.07 1.77
N THR A 48 8.65 -15.37 2.67
CA THR A 48 7.62 -14.40 2.30
C THR A 48 8.23 -13.15 1.66
N HIS A 49 9.40 -12.71 2.12
CA HIS A 49 10.12 -11.60 1.51
C HIS A 49 10.61 -11.94 0.09
N GLU A 50 11.23 -13.10 -0.12
CA GLU A 50 11.65 -13.58 -1.43
C GLU A 50 10.46 -13.78 -2.37
N CYS A 51 9.33 -14.31 -1.86
CA CYS A 51 8.08 -14.38 -2.62
C CYS A 51 7.67 -12.99 -3.14
N PHE A 52 7.74 -11.96 -2.30
CA PHE A 52 7.45 -10.58 -2.69
C PHE A 52 8.44 -10.03 -3.73
N VAL A 53 9.75 -10.16 -3.49
CA VAL A 53 10.78 -9.63 -4.41
C VAL A 53 10.72 -10.34 -5.76
N ARG A 54 10.63 -11.66 -5.79
CA ARG A 54 10.54 -12.42 -7.06
C ARG A 54 9.27 -12.13 -7.84
N LYS A 55 8.18 -11.79 -7.15
CA LYS A 55 6.90 -11.44 -7.78
C LYS A 55 6.92 -10.02 -8.37
N TYR A 56 7.52 -9.05 -7.70
CA TYR A 56 7.38 -7.62 -8.05
C TYR A 56 8.67 -6.91 -8.49
N CYS A 57 9.84 -7.48 -8.24
CA CYS A 57 11.16 -6.89 -8.59
C CYS A 57 11.78 -7.50 -9.87
N ARG A 58 10.95 -7.89 -10.84
CA ARG A 58 11.40 -8.57 -12.08
C ARG A 58 12.01 -7.66 -13.16
N THR A 59 12.00 -6.35 -12.93
CA THR A 59 12.38 -5.32 -13.92
C THR A 59 12.98 -4.11 -13.21
N ARG A 60 13.69 -3.26 -13.96
CA ARG A 60 14.09 -1.94 -13.48
C ARG A 60 12.86 -1.09 -13.15
N LYS A 61 12.96 -0.27 -12.11
CA LYS A 61 11.90 0.61 -11.64
C LYS A 61 12.36 2.06 -11.76
N GLU A 62 11.47 2.93 -12.26
CA GLU A 62 11.72 4.37 -12.34
C GLU A 62 11.55 5.05 -10.98
N VAL A 63 10.77 4.44 -10.08
CA VAL A 63 10.43 4.97 -8.76
C VAL A 63 10.70 3.93 -7.70
N LEU A 64 11.34 4.35 -6.61
CA LEU A 64 11.56 3.56 -5.39
C LEU A 64 10.93 4.30 -4.21
N PHE A 65 10.00 3.64 -3.52
CA PHE A 65 9.47 4.11 -2.25
C PHE A 65 10.35 3.57 -1.12
N LEU A 66 10.88 4.47 -0.28
CA LEU A 66 11.80 4.13 0.80
C LEU A 66 11.17 4.44 2.17
N GLY A 67 11.11 3.43 3.04
CA GLY A 67 10.74 3.61 4.45
C GLY A 67 11.97 3.79 5.35
N MET A 68 11.75 3.92 6.67
CA MET A 68 12.85 3.97 7.65
C MET A 68 13.30 2.56 8.06
N ASN A 69 12.41 1.80 8.70
CA ASN A 69 12.69 0.47 9.25
C ASN A 69 11.38 -0.33 9.47
N PRO A 70 11.46 -1.66 9.65
CA PRO A 70 10.29 -2.49 9.90
C PRO A 70 9.50 -2.05 11.14
N GLY A 71 8.20 -1.83 10.97
CA GLY A 71 7.24 -1.69 12.07
C GLY A 71 6.89 -3.04 12.70
N PRO A 72 6.51 -3.09 13.98
CA PRO A 72 6.36 -4.33 14.75
C PRO A 72 5.17 -5.19 14.32
N PHE A 73 4.19 -4.63 13.59
CA PHE A 73 2.99 -5.34 13.15
C PHE A 73 2.87 -5.46 11.62
N GLY A 74 3.80 -4.84 10.88
CA GLY A 74 3.88 -4.92 9.44
C GLY A 74 5.03 -5.83 8.99
N MET A 75 6.07 -5.23 8.41
CA MET A 75 7.24 -5.96 7.88
C MET A 75 7.91 -6.88 8.91
N ALA A 76 7.93 -6.53 10.21
CA ALA A 76 8.47 -7.43 11.23
C ALA A 76 7.67 -8.75 11.38
N GLN A 77 6.42 -8.79 10.90
CA GLN A 77 5.57 -9.97 10.95
C GLN A 77 5.67 -10.82 9.69
N ASN A 78 5.94 -10.23 8.53
CA ASN A 78 5.80 -10.93 7.25
C ASN A 78 6.89 -10.63 6.20
N GLY A 79 7.89 -9.82 6.53
CA GLY A 79 9.00 -9.51 5.63
C GLY A 79 8.65 -8.55 4.49
N VAL A 80 7.41 -8.12 4.31
CA VAL A 80 7.03 -7.21 3.22
C VAL A 80 7.09 -5.74 3.68
N PRO A 81 7.77 -4.83 2.96
CA PRO A 81 7.79 -3.41 3.29
C PRO A 81 6.37 -2.82 3.37
N PHE A 82 6.09 -2.05 4.43
CA PHE A 82 4.73 -1.54 4.73
C PHE A 82 3.64 -2.64 4.77
N GLY A 83 4.03 -3.89 5.04
CA GLY A 83 3.17 -5.04 4.86
C GLY A 83 2.14 -5.23 5.96
N ASP A 84 0.99 -4.57 5.90
CA ASP A 84 -0.20 -5.01 6.64
C ASP A 84 -0.58 -6.43 6.20
N THR A 85 -0.69 -7.35 7.17
CA THR A 85 -0.78 -8.79 6.89
C THR A 85 -1.98 -9.16 6.03
N ALA A 86 -3.15 -8.53 6.24
CA ALA A 86 -4.34 -8.80 5.45
C ALA A 86 -4.12 -8.47 3.96
N HIS A 87 -3.41 -7.39 3.66
CA HIS A 87 -3.11 -6.98 2.29
C HIS A 87 -1.96 -7.78 1.69
N VAL A 88 -0.96 -8.14 2.49
CA VAL A 88 0.14 -9.03 2.06
C VAL A 88 -0.41 -10.36 1.56
N VAL A 89 -1.36 -10.95 2.29
CA VAL A 89 -1.98 -12.23 1.89
C VAL A 89 -3.06 -12.02 0.84
N GLY A 90 -4.03 -11.15 1.08
CA GLY A 90 -5.24 -11.05 0.26
C GLY A 90 -5.06 -10.30 -1.06
N TRP A 91 -4.20 -9.27 -1.08
CA TRP A 91 -4.02 -8.41 -2.26
C TRP A 91 -2.71 -8.68 -2.99
N LEU A 92 -1.59 -8.71 -2.27
CA LEU A 92 -0.29 -9.04 -2.85
C LEU A 92 -0.13 -10.54 -3.11
N GLY A 93 -0.94 -11.40 -2.49
CA GLY A 93 -0.89 -12.85 -2.69
C GLY A 93 0.48 -13.43 -2.34
N ILE A 94 1.08 -12.95 -1.25
CA ILE A 94 2.35 -13.44 -0.73
C ILE A 94 2.07 -14.64 0.19
N GLN A 95 2.88 -15.67 0.01
CA GLN A 95 2.79 -16.92 0.76
C GLN A 95 4.20 -17.36 1.17
N GLY A 96 4.29 -18.21 2.19
CA GLY A 96 5.56 -18.71 2.70
C GLY A 96 5.53 -18.89 4.22
N HIS A 97 6.54 -19.56 4.75
CA HIS A 97 6.74 -19.68 6.18
C HIS A 97 7.40 -18.43 6.75
N VAL A 98 6.97 -18.04 7.95
CA VAL A 98 7.66 -17.04 8.77
C VAL A 98 8.11 -17.71 10.06
N ALA A 99 9.42 -17.83 10.22
CA ALA A 99 10.07 -18.34 11.42
C ALA A 99 10.11 -17.28 12.52
N LYS A 100 10.63 -17.67 13.69
CA LYS A 100 10.84 -16.79 14.83
C LYS A 100 12.24 -16.15 14.79
N PRO A 101 12.41 -14.90 15.28
CA PRO A 101 13.73 -14.37 15.54
C PRO A 101 14.42 -15.18 16.64
N LYS A 102 15.74 -15.28 16.60
CA LYS A 102 16.56 -16.07 17.54
C LYS A 102 16.30 -15.72 19.01
N HIS A 103 16.10 -14.44 19.30
CA HIS A 103 15.76 -13.93 20.62
C HIS A 103 14.50 -13.08 20.49
N GLU A 104 13.35 -13.67 20.80
CA GLU A 104 12.05 -13.00 20.73
C GLU A 104 11.71 -12.35 22.07
N HIS A 105 11.40 -11.06 22.04
CA HIS A 105 10.88 -10.35 23.20
C HIS A 105 9.41 -10.74 23.44
N PRO A 106 8.99 -11.12 24.67
CA PRO A 106 7.62 -11.59 24.95
C PRO A 106 6.51 -10.60 24.57
N ARG A 107 6.77 -9.29 24.67
CA ARG A 107 5.81 -8.21 24.26
C ARG A 107 5.86 -7.84 22.77
N ARG A 108 6.70 -8.48 21.97
CA ARG A 108 6.85 -8.25 20.53
C ARG A 108 6.97 -9.59 19.79
N PRO A 109 5.96 -10.47 19.89
CA PRO A 109 6.01 -11.75 19.19
C PRO A 109 5.82 -11.55 17.67
N VAL A 110 6.50 -12.38 16.89
CA VAL A 110 6.31 -12.57 15.46
C VAL A 110 5.29 -13.69 15.25
N LEU A 111 4.10 -13.33 14.78
CA LEU A 111 2.98 -14.24 14.51
C LEU A 111 2.88 -14.63 13.03
N GLY A 112 3.79 -14.13 12.18
CA GLY A 112 3.81 -14.45 10.77
C GLY A 112 2.65 -13.83 10.00
N LEU A 113 2.25 -14.51 8.92
CA LEU A 113 1.05 -14.19 8.13
C LEU A 113 -0.27 -14.37 8.91
N GLY A 114 -0.23 -14.87 10.15
CA GLY A 114 -1.37 -14.92 11.06
C GLY A 114 -1.52 -13.68 11.95
N CYS A 115 -0.64 -12.67 11.82
CA CYS A 115 -0.75 -11.46 12.63
C CYS A 115 -2.01 -10.68 12.28
N THR A 116 -2.94 -10.60 13.25
CA THR A 116 -4.19 -9.82 13.13
C THR A 116 -4.03 -8.36 13.55
N ARG A 117 -2.88 -8.00 14.13
CA ARG A 117 -2.58 -6.63 14.54
C ARG A 117 -2.10 -5.84 13.32
N SER A 118 -2.69 -4.67 13.13
CA SER A 118 -2.23 -3.65 12.19
C SER A 118 -1.45 -2.56 12.96
N GLU A 119 -0.77 -1.67 12.25
CA GLU A 119 -0.21 -0.43 12.81
C GLU A 119 -1.33 0.50 13.32
N ALA A 120 -1.85 0.16 14.50
CA ALA A 120 -2.95 0.86 15.18
C ALA A 120 -2.64 2.33 15.49
N ILE A 121 -1.39 2.81 15.33
CA ILE A 121 -1.02 4.21 15.53
C ILE A 121 -1.66 5.09 14.44
N CYS A 122 -1.69 4.63 13.19
CA CYS A 122 -2.38 5.33 12.11
C CYS A 122 -3.90 5.30 12.31
N ASP A 123 -4.44 4.17 12.80
CA ASP A 123 -5.85 4.04 13.13
C ASP A 123 -6.24 4.98 14.29
N ALA A 124 -5.42 5.08 15.34
CA ALA A 124 -5.66 5.97 16.47
C ALA A 124 -5.65 7.45 16.06
N ALA A 125 -4.67 7.85 15.24
CA ALA A 125 -4.62 9.21 14.69
C ALA A 125 -5.82 9.50 13.78
N LEU A 126 -6.21 8.54 12.93
CA LEU A 126 -7.41 8.64 12.10
C LEU A 126 -8.65 8.82 12.96
N LEU A 127 -8.85 7.99 14.00
CA LEU A 127 -9.97 8.11 14.92
C LEU A 127 -10.00 9.46 15.64
N SER A 128 -8.87 9.97 16.12
CA SER A 128 -8.80 11.30 16.74
C SER A 128 -9.20 12.42 15.77
N VAL A 129 -8.79 12.34 14.51
CA VAL A 129 -9.18 13.31 13.48
C VAL A 129 -10.67 13.20 13.16
N LEU A 130 -11.21 11.98 13.03
CA LEU A 130 -12.63 11.76 12.74
C LEU A 130 -13.53 12.19 13.91
N GLU A 131 -13.12 11.95 15.16
CA GLU A 131 -13.84 12.39 16.34
C GLU A 131 -13.86 13.93 16.45
N LEU A 132 -12.72 14.57 16.13
CA LEU A 132 -12.58 16.02 16.14
C LEU A 132 -13.42 16.69 15.06
N LEU A 133 -13.32 16.20 13.81
CA LEU A 133 -13.91 16.85 12.65
C LEU A 133 -15.36 16.44 12.39
N ARG A 134 -15.77 15.25 12.86
CA ARG A 134 -17.09 14.64 12.63
C ARG A 134 -17.60 14.83 11.20
N PRO A 135 -16.83 14.42 10.18
CA PRO A 135 -17.27 14.57 8.80
C PRO A 135 -18.52 13.72 8.56
N GLU A 136 -19.38 14.10 7.61
CA GLU A 136 -20.53 13.26 7.23
C GLU A 136 -20.07 11.97 6.52
N ALA A 137 -18.95 12.05 5.79
CA ALA A 137 -18.41 10.93 5.03
C ALA A 137 -16.87 10.94 5.00
N VAL A 138 -16.30 9.74 4.90
CA VAL A 138 -14.89 9.48 4.61
C VAL A 138 -14.82 8.72 3.29
N VAL A 139 -14.04 9.23 2.34
CA VAL A 139 -13.88 8.60 1.03
C VAL A 139 -12.49 7.97 0.95
N GLY A 140 -12.42 6.65 1.02
CA GLY A 140 -11.20 5.90 0.73
C GLY A 140 -10.93 5.89 -0.78
N ILE A 141 -9.75 6.30 -1.21
CA ILE A 141 -9.33 6.16 -2.62
C ILE A 141 -8.80 4.73 -2.80
N GLY A 142 -9.65 3.85 -3.32
CA GLY A 142 -9.40 2.41 -3.43
C GLY A 142 -9.87 1.60 -2.22
N CYS A 143 -10.06 0.29 -2.44
CA CYS A 143 -10.61 -0.63 -1.43
C CYS A 143 -9.74 -0.71 -0.17
N TYR A 144 -8.41 -0.66 -0.30
CA TYR A 144 -7.49 -0.62 0.84
C TYR A 144 -7.86 0.50 1.82
N ALA A 145 -7.92 1.74 1.33
CA ALA A 145 -8.16 2.90 2.18
C ALA A 145 -9.56 2.85 2.83
N ARG A 146 -10.57 2.40 2.08
CA ARG A 146 -11.92 2.17 2.60
C ARG A 146 -11.91 1.13 3.72
N ASP A 147 -11.31 -0.04 3.47
CA ASP A 147 -11.36 -1.17 4.41
C ASP A 147 -10.53 -0.90 5.66
N ARG A 148 -9.42 -0.16 5.54
CA ARG A 148 -8.68 0.35 6.70
C ARG A 148 -9.48 1.34 7.53
N ALA A 149 -10.18 2.29 6.90
CA ALA A 149 -11.05 3.22 7.63
C ALA A 149 -12.20 2.50 8.34
N LEU A 150 -12.85 1.52 7.68
CA LEU A 150 -13.87 0.66 8.29
C LEU A 150 -13.31 -0.12 9.49
N SER A 151 -12.13 -0.73 9.32
CA SER A 151 -11.45 -1.48 10.39
C SER A 151 -11.05 -0.60 11.56
N ALA A 152 -10.63 0.65 11.34
CA ALA A 152 -10.33 1.57 12.43
C ALA A 152 -11.60 1.98 13.18
N LEU A 153 -12.67 2.29 12.43
CA LEU A 153 -13.97 2.71 12.96
C LEU A 153 -14.70 1.60 13.74
N SER A 154 -14.39 0.32 13.53
CA SER A 154 -14.96 -0.74 14.39
C SER A 154 -14.60 -0.62 15.87
N ALA A 155 -13.58 0.19 16.19
CA ALA A 155 -13.15 0.50 17.54
C ALA A 155 -13.54 1.92 18.03
N SER A 156 -14.37 2.67 17.27
CA SER A 156 -14.74 4.03 17.65
C SER A 156 -15.78 4.08 18.78
N SER A 157 -15.66 5.08 19.65
CA SER A 157 -16.66 5.41 20.69
C SER A 157 -17.65 6.50 20.26
N PHE A 158 -17.52 7.01 19.03
CA PHE A 158 -18.39 8.01 18.42
C PHE A 158 -19.13 7.41 17.23
N GLU A 159 -20.23 8.06 16.83
CA GLU A 159 -21.01 7.67 15.67
C GLU A 159 -20.15 7.76 14.39
N PRO A 160 -19.92 6.64 13.69
CA PRO A 160 -18.97 6.62 12.57
C PRO A 160 -19.54 7.36 11.36
N PRO A 161 -18.70 8.07 10.58
CA PRO A 161 -19.11 8.67 9.33
C PRO A 161 -19.44 7.61 8.27
N ARG A 162 -20.15 8.01 7.20
CA ARG A 162 -20.33 7.14 6.02
C ARG A 162 -18.97 6.84 5.41
N VAL A 163 -18.58 5.56 5.29
CA VAL A 163 -17.33 5.19 4.61
C VAL A 163 -17.62 4.79 3.16
N LEU A 164 -17.05 5.56 2.24
CA LEU A 164 -17.23 5.41 0.80
C LEU A 164 -15.90 4.98 0.16
N CYS A 165 -15.97 4.42 -1.05
CA CYS A 165 -14.78 4.06 -1.82
C CYS A 165 -14.85 4.69 -3.21
N LEU A 166 -13.96 5.64 -3.47
CA LEU A 166 -13.69 6.11 -4.82
C LEU A 166 -12.76 5.11 -5.51
N THR A 167 -13.00 4.80 -6.78
CA THR A 167 -12.07 3.97 -7.55
C THR A 167 -10.69 4.63 -7.57
N HIS A 168 -9.64 3.86 -7.33
CA HIS A 168 -8.27 4.38 -7.34
C HIS A 168 -7.82 4.74 -8.78
N PRO A 169 -7.09 5.85 -9.01
CA PRO A 169 -6.59 6.27 -10.33
C PRO A 169 -5.45 5.39 -10.89
N SER A 170 -5.22 4.20 -10.32
CA SER A 170 -4.01 3.45 -10.63
C SER A 170 -4.07 2.94 -12.07
N PRO A 171 -2.98 3.04 -12.85
CA PRO A 171 -2.85 2.39 -14.14
C PRO A 171 -3.04 0.87 -14.09
N ALA A 172 -2.92 0.25 -12.91
CA ALA A 172 -3.17 -1.16 -12.71
C ALA A 172 -4.67 -1.53 -12.67
N SER A 173 -5.58 -0.55 -12.64
CA SER A 173 -7.02 -0.78 -12.66
C SER A 173 -7.56 -0.69 -14.09
N PRO A 174 -8.06 -1.80 -14.69
CA PRO A 174 -8.68 -1.76 -16.02
C PRO A 174 -9.88 -0.80 -16.08
N LYS A 175 -10.55 -0.55 -14.95
CA LYS A 175 -11.64 0.42 -14.84
C LYS A 175 -11.14 1.87 -14.90
N ALA A 176 -10.05 2.18 -14.21
CA ALA A 176 -9.47 3.52 -14.21
C ALA A 176 -8.88 3.90 -15.58
N ASN A 177 -8.29 2.92 -16.29
CA ASN A 177 -7.69 3.14 -17.61
C ASN A 177 -8.70 3.52 -18.69
N ARG A 178 -10.00 3.28 -18.49
CA ARG A 178 -11.07 3.66 -19.43
C ARG A 178 -11.56 5.10 -19.26
N GLY A 179 -10.90 5.90 -18.42
CA GLY A 179 -11.27 7.29 -18.16
C GLY A 179 -11.61 7.52 -16.70
N TRP A 180 -10.58 7.53 -15.84
CA TRP A 180 -10.74 7.66 -14.41
C TRP A 180 -11.46 8.94 -13.99
N HIS A 181 -11.19 10.06 -14.66
CA HIS A 181 -11.82 11.34 -14.36
C HIS A 181 -13.36 11.28 -14.41
N ALA A 182 -13.92 10.78 -15.51
CA ALA A 182 -15.37 10.63 -15.66
C ALA A 182 -15.95 9.61 -14.67
N LEU A 183 -15.21 8.52 -14.43
CA LEU A 183 -15.61 7.51 -13.43
C LEU A 183 -15.67 8.12 -12.02
N ALA A 184 -14.65 8.86 -11.61
CA ALA A 184 -14.58 9.50 -10.30
C ALA A 184 -15.70 10.51 -10.11
N LEU A 185 -16.01 11.33 -11.13
CA LEU A 185 -17.15 12.27 -11.07
C LEU A 185 -18.48 11.54 -10.96
N SER A 186 -18.67 10.46 -11.71
CA SER A 186 -19.88 9.63 -11.61
C SER A 186 -20.03 9.00 -10.22
N GLU A 187 -18.94 8.50 -9.64
CA GLU A 187 -18.93 7.93 -8.28
C GLU A 187 -19.24 9.00 -7.22
N LEU A 188 -18.56 10.16 -7.25
CA LEU A 188 -18.82 11.27 -6.33
C LEU A 188 -20.26 11.79 -6.42
N LEU A 189 -20.82 11.86 -7.62
CA LEU A 189 -22.23 12.22 -7.84
C LEU A 189 -23.16 11.15 -7.24
N SER A 190 -22.85 9.86 -7.47
CA SER A 190 -23.64 8.75 -6.90
C SER A 190 -23.58 8.68 -5.37
N PHE A 191 -22.49 9.17 -4.77
CA PHE A 191 -22.33 9.27 -3.33
C PHE A 191 -23.10 10.45 -2.72
N GLY A 192 -23.59 11.37 -3.57
CA GLY A 192 -24.22 12.62 -3.17
C GLY A 192 -23.22 13.67 -2.65
N LEU A 193 -21.93 13.53 -2.97
CA LEU A 193 -20.89 14.46 -2.51
C LEU A 193 -20.72 15.68 -3.42
N ILE A 194 -21.21 15.60 -4.65
CA ILE A 194 -21.24 16.72 -5.62
C ILE A 194 -22.60 16.78 -6.31
N SER A 195 -22.99 17.96 -6.80
CA SER A 195 -24.17 18.12 -7.64
C SER A 195 -23.88 17.78 -9.10
N ALA A 196 -24.94 17.52 -9.89
CA ALA A 196 -24.81 17.36 -11.34
C ALA A 196 -24.13 18.57 -12.00
N SER A 197 -24.50 19.79 -11.57
CA SER A 197 -23.88 21.03 -12.08
C SER A 197 -22.38 21.14 -11.80
N VAL A 198 -21.89 20.58 -10.68
CA VAL A 198 -20.46 20.53 -10.38
C VAL A 198 -19.77 19.47 -11.23
N ALA A 199 -20.39 18.30 -11.40
CA ALA A 199 -19.87 17.24 -12.25
C ALA A 199 -19.75 17.68 -13.72
N ASP A 200 -20.73 18.42 -14.24
CA ASP A 200 -20.72 18.93 -15.62
C ASP A 200 -19.59 19.94 -15.85
N LYS A 201 -19.40 20.88 -14.91
CA LYS A 201 -18.31 21.86 -14.96
C LYS A 201 -16.94 21.17 -14.93
N ALA A 202 -16.74 20.26 -13.99
CA ALA A 202 -15.49 19.51 -13.88
C ALA A 202 -15.22 18.68 -15.14
N SER A 203 -16.25 18.06 -15.72
CA SER A 203 -16.11 17.30 -16.98
C SER A 203 -15.70 18.19 -18.16
N ALA A 204 -16.24 19.40 -18.24
CA ALA A 204 -15.90 20.37 -19.30
C ALA A 204 -14.46 20.90 -19.18
N GLU A 205 -13.94 21.08 -17.95
CA GLU A 205 -12.55 21.49 -17.70
C GLU A 205 -11.55 20.38 -18.01
N LEU A 206 -11.91 19.13 -17.73
CA LEU A 206 -11.07 17.95 -17.96
C LEU A 206 -11.05 17.51 -19.43
N CYS A 207 -11.98 18.01 -20.26
CA CYS A 207 -12.07 17.75 -21.68
C CYS A 207 -11.97 19.08 -22.46
N PRO A 208 -10.76 19.67 -22.63
CA PRO A 208 -10.62 20.87 -23.43
C PRO A 208 -10.98 20.49 -24.87
N THR A 209 -12.14 20.98 -25.34
CA THR A 209 -12.52 20.86 -26.74
C THR A 209 -11.37 21.39 -27.59
N SER A 210 -10.86 20.53 -28.47
CA SER A 210 -9.88 20.89 -29.48
C SER A 210 -10.39 22.12 -30.24
N LYS A 211 -9.80 23.29 -30.02
CA LYS A 211 -9.90 24.42 -30.95
C LYS A 211 -9.21 24.03 -32.25
N LEU A 212 -9.87 23.28 -33.13
CA LEU A 212 -9.51 23.27 -34.54
C LEU A 212 -10.19 24.48 -35.20
N SER A 213 -9.31 25.41 -35.56
CA SER A 213 -9.56 26.62 -36.33
C SER A 213 -10.45 26.35 -37.56
N SER A 214 -11.58 27.06 -37.63
CA SER A 214 -12.19 27.44 -38.89
C SER A 214 -11.22 28.36 -39.63
N LYS A 215 -10.49 27.83 -40.61
CA LYS A 215 -9.94 28.68 -41.67
C LYS A 215 -11.03 28.93 -42.69
N THR A 216 -11.60 30.12 -42.60
CA THR A 216 -12.31 30.81 -43.68
C THR A 216 -11.45 30.75 -44.95
N VAL A 217 -11.95 30.11 -45.99
CA VAL A 217 -11.45 30.34 -47.36
C VAL A 217 -12.17 31.59 -47.84
N ALA A 218 -11.42 32.69 -47.93
CA ALA A 218 -11.85 33.91 -48.60
C ALA A 218 -11.58 33.77 -50.10
N THR A 219 -12.61 34.12 -50.89
CA THR A 219 -12.65 34.53 -52.31
C THR A 219 -11.86 33.71 -53.33
#